data_AF-A0AA47MHI0-F1
#
_entry.id   AF-A0AA47MHI0-F1
#
_cell.length_a   1.000
_cell.length_b   1.000
_cell.length_c   1.000
_cell.angle_alpha   90.00
_cell.angle_beta   90.00
_cell.angle_gamma   90.00
#
_symmetry.space_group_name_H-M   'P 1'
#
loop_
_entity.id
_entity.type
_entity.pdbx_description
1 polymer ?
#
loop_
_entity_poly.entity_id
_entity_poly.type
_entity_poly.pdbx_seq_one_letter_code
_entity_poly.pdbx_strand_id
1 'polypeptide(L)'
;MTMTEAGQRVQPNLSRFSVATIIRAFREHNRVERLPFAGGRASRFTPAQEVLIVDMVRENNEIRLREIRERIIGDNLNFPTIDNVSLTTIDRVLKRQRVSMKQAYRVPFERNSDRIKHLRHQYV
;
A
#
# COMPACT_ATOMS: atom_id res chain seq x y z
N MET A 1 -46.64 3.77 -10.77
CA MET A 1 -46.13 4.95 -10.04
C MET A 1 -45.05 5.61 -10.86
N THR A 2 -45.21 6.90 -11.17
CA THR A 2 -44.22 7.66 -11.96
C THR A 2 -43.08 8.17 -11.07
N MET A 3 -41.91 8.49 -11.65
CA MET A 3 -40.76 9.00 -10.89
C MET A 3 -41.06 10.35 -10.21
N THR A 4 -41.92 11.15 -10.83
CA THR A 4 -42.36 12.44 -10.33
C THR A 4 -43.21 12.28 -9.07
N GLU A 5 -44.20 11.37 -9.10
CA GLU A 5 -45.04 11.05 -7.93
C GLU A 5 -44.21 10.52 -6.75
N ALA A 6 -43.24 9.65 -7.04
CA ALA A 6 -42.35 9.10 -6.02
C ALA A 6 -41.52 10.20 -5.34
N GLY A 7 -41.01 11.15 -6.11
CA GLY A 7 -40.23 12.28 -5.61
C GLY A 7 -41.06 13.25 -4.76
N GLN A 8 -42.30 13.54 -5.17
CA GLN A 8 -43.21 14.42 -4.42
C GLN A 8 -43.56 13.86 -3.04
N ARG A 9 -43.74 12.53 -2.92
CA ARG A 9 -44.09 11.87 -1.65
C ARG A 9 -43.04 11.99 -0.55
N VAL A 10 -41.80 12.28 -0.91
CA VAL A 10 -40.67 12.36 0.05
C VAL A 10 -40.06 13.75 0.17
N GLN A 11 -40.66 14.77 -0.46
CA GLN A 11 -40.29 16.17 -0.25
C GLN A 11 -40.76 16.67 1.13
N PRO A 12 -40.02 17.60 1.75
CA PRO A 12 -38.75 18.20 1.33
C PRO A 12 -37.50 17.38 1.71
N ASN A 13 -37.69 16.25 2.39
CA ASN A 13 -36.61 15.48 3.03
C ASN A 13 -35.60 14.88 2.04
N LEU A 14 -36.04 14.57 0.82
CA LEU A 14 -35.16 14.03 -0.21
C LEU A 14 -35.42 14.66 -1.58
N SER A 15 -34.34 15.01 -2.27
CA SER A 15 -34.42 15.55 -3.63
C SER A 15 -34.96 14.51 -4.60
N ARG A 16 -35.79 14.97 -5.56
CA ARG A 16 -36.30 14.14 -6.67
C ARG A 16 -35.18 13.42 -7.43
N PHE A 17 -33.98 14.02 -7.52
CA PHE A 17 -32.81 13.44 -8.20
C PHE A 17 -32.22 12.27 -7.41
N SER A 18 -32.17 12.38 -6.08
CA SER A 18 -31.75 11.29 -5.20
C SER A 18 -32.73 10.13 -5.27
N VAL A 19 -34.04 10.41 -5.26
CA VAL A 19 -35.09 9.39 -5.44
C VAL A 19 -34.93 8.66 -6.77
N ALA A 20 -34.72 9.39 -7.86
CA ALA A 20 -34.49 8.79 -9.16
C ALA A 20 -33.24 7.87 -9.17
N THR A 21 -32.17 8.29 -8.51
CA THR A 21 -30.92 7.51 -8.40
C THR A 21 -31.13 6.22 -7.61
N ILE A 22 -31.85 6.28 -6.50
CA ILE A 22 -32.18 5.11 -5.65
C ILE A 22 -33.07 4.13 -6.42
N ILE A 23 -34.14 4.62 -7.05
CA ILE A 23 -35.06 3.77 -7.81
C ILE A 23 -34.34 3.14 -9.00
N ARG A 24 -33.44 3.87 -9.69
CA ARG A 24 -32.62 3.32 -10.76
C ARG A 24 -31.73 2.19 -10.26
N ALA A 25 -31.00 2.42 -9.17
CA ALA A 25 -30.16 1.37 -8.56
C ALA A 25 -30.96 0.13 -8.15
N PHE A 26 -32.18 0.33 -7.64
CA PHE A 26 -33.08 -0.78 -7.31
C PHE A 26 -33.57 -1.53 -8.55
N ARG A 27 -33.96 -0.83 -9.63
CA ARG A 27 -34.43 -1.49 -10.85
C ARG A 27 -33.33 -2.23 -11.61
N GLU A 28 -32.13 -1.65 -11.67
CA GLU A 28 -31.02 -2.20 -12.45
C GLU A 28 -30.27 -3.30 -11.70
N HIS A 29 -30.15 -3.19 -10.38
CA HIS A 29 -29.29 -4.06 -9.58
C HIS A 29 -30.01 -4.73 -8.39
N ASN A 30 -31.33 -4.54 -8.25
CA ASN A 30 -32.13 -5.02 -7.12
C ASN A 30 -31.53 -4.68 -5.74
N ARG A 31 -30.89 -3.51 -5.64
CA ARG A 31 -30.20 -3.07 -4.43
C ARG A 31 -30.76 -1.76 -3.90
N VAL A 32 -30.92 -1.67 -2.59
CA VAL A 32 -31.26 -0.45 -1.86
C VAL A 32 -30.06 0.13 -1.10
N GLU A 33 -29.03 -0.69 -0.91
CA GLU A 33 -27.80 -0.29 -0.24
C GLU A 33 -26.95 0.64 -1.12
N ARG A 34 -26.24 1.55 -0.46
CA ARG A 34 -25.23 2.37 -1.12
C ARG A 34 -24.10 1.47 -1.58
N LEU A 35 -23.48 1.82 -2.71
CA LEU A 35 -22.24 1.16 -3.10
C LEU A 35 -21.21 1.37 -1.98
N PRO A 36 -20.39 0.34 -1.68
CA PRO A 36 -19.27 0.54 -0.79
C PRO A 36 -18.41 1.67 -1.35
N PHE A 37 -17.83 2.46 -0.45
CA PHE A 37 -16.93 3.53 -0.85
C PHE A 37 -15.71 2.92 -1.54
N ALA A 38 -15.72 2.92 -2.87
CA ALA A 38 -14.57 2.56 -3.67
C ALA A 38 -13.70 3.83 -3.79
N GLY A 39 -12.52 3.80 -3.17
CA GLY A 39 -11.54 4.88 -3.35
C GLY A 39 -11.22 5.08 -4.83
N GLY A 40 -10.82 6.30 -5.21
CA GLY A 40 -10.67 6.66 -6.63
C GLY A 40 -9.35 6.26 -7.28
N ARG A 41 -8.29 5.99 -6.51
CA ARG A 41 -6.95 5.75 -7.07
C ARG A 41 -6.55 4.27 -6.97
N ALA A 42 -6.26 3.66 -8.10
CA ALA A 42 -5.73 2.30 -8.18
C ALA A 42 -4.37 2.18 -7.47
N SER A 43 -4.07 0.98 -6.95
CA SER A 43 -2.75 0.67 -6.38
C SER A 43 -1.66 0.87 -7.43
N ARG A 44 -0.49 1.38 -7.01
CA ARG A 44 0.67 1.53 -7.90
C ARG A 44 1.23 0.17 -8.34
N PHE A 45 1.11 -0.84 -7.49
CA PHE A 45 1.55 -2.21 -7.79
C PHE A 45 0.34 -3.13 -7.90
N THR A 46 0.42 -4.06 -8.85
CA THR A 46 -0.52 -5.18 -8.93
C THR A 46 -0.26 -6.17 -7.80
N PRO A 47 -1.25 -7.01 -7.41
CA PRO A 47 -1.01 -8.04 -6.39
C PRO A 47 0.16 -8.98 -6.72
N ALA A 48 0.35 -9.33 -8.00
CA ALA A 48 1.48 -10.16 -8.44
C ALA A 48 2.83 -9.44 -8.24
N GLN A 49 2.90 -8.15 -8.56
CA GLN A 49 4.09 -7.33 -8.33
C GLN A 49 4.41 -7.18 -6.84
N GLU A 50 3.40 -7.10 -5.97
CA GLU A 50 3.63 -7.07 -4.53
C GLU A 50 4.25 -8.36 -4.00
N VAL A 51 3.86 -9.52 -4.55
CA VAL A 51 4.48 -10.81 -4.21
C VAL A 51 5.95 -10.82 -4.59
N LEU A 52 6.30 -10.35 -5.79
CA LEU A 52 7.71 -10.25 -6.21
C LEU A 52 8.54 -9.36 -5.28
N ILE A 53 7.98 -8.23 -4.84
CA ILE A 53 8.64 -7.34 -3.87
C ILE A 53 8.88 -8.06 -2.53
N VAL A 54 7.90 -8.87 -2.10
CA VAL A 54 8.03 -9.68 -0.88
C VAL A 54 9.09 -10.77 -1.06
N ASP A 55 9.13 -11.42 -2.22
CA ASP A 55 10.09 -12.48 -2.50
C ASP A 55 11.52 -11.95 -2.49
N MET A 56 11.78 -10.74 -3.02
CA MET A 56 13.08 -10.08 -2.89
C MET A 56 13.56 -9.94 -1.43
N VAL A 57 12.63 -9.66 -0.50
CA VAL A 57 12.94 -9.57 0.95
C VAL A 57 13.10 -10.95 1.57
N ARG A 58 12.33 -11.95 1.13
CA ARG A 58 12.45 -13.32 1.64
C ARG A 58 13.76 -13.98 1.22
N GLU A 59 14.21 -13.74 -0.01
CA GLU A 59 15.49 -14.22 -0.54
C GLU A 59 16.68 -13.56 0.16
N ASN A 60 16.59 -12.26 0.46
CA ASN A 60 17.61 -11.53 1.20
C ASN A 60 16.98 -10.56 2.20
N ASN A 61 16.81 -11.02 3.44
CA ASN A 61 16.16 -10.22 4.49
C ASN A 61 16.97 -8.98 4.94
N GLU A 62 18.24 -8.87 4.55
CA GLU A 62 19.09 -7.70 4.82
C GLU A 62 19.07 -6.66 3.69
N ILE A 63 18.32 -6.93 2.62
CA ILE A 63 18.15 -6.01 1.50
C ILE A 63 17.54 -4.68 1.97
N ARG A 64 18.05 -3.57 1.44
CA ARG A 64 17.58 -2.22 1.74
C ARG A 64 16.44 -1.83 0.79
N LEU A 65 15.53 -0.97 1.26
CA LEU A 65 14.48 -0.40 0.41
C LEU A 65 15.02 0.29 -0.87
N ARG A 66 16.23 0.86 -0.80
CA ARG A 66 16.88 1.48 -1.97
C ARG A 66 17.28 0.45 -3.02
N GLU A 67 17.79 -0.70 -2.59
CA GLU A 67 18.18 -1.80 -3.47
C GLU A 67 16.94 -2.46 -4.07
N ILE A 68 15.87 -2.65 -3.29
CA ILE A 68 14.57 -3.10 -3.82
C ILE A 68 14.08 -2.14 -4.90
N ARG A 69 14.15 -0.82 -4.66
CA ARG A 69 13.76 0.18 -5.65
C ARG A 69 14.59 0.07 -6.93
N GLU A 70 15.90 -0.09 -6.82
CA GLU A 70 16.79 -0.24 -7.98
C GLU A 70 16.46 -1.51 -8.78
N ARG A 71 16.17 -2.63 -8.11
CA ARG A 71 15.70 -3.85 -8.78
C ARG A 71 14.38 -3.66 -9.49
N ILE A 72 13.40 -2.99 -8.86
CA ILE A 72 12.10 -2.70 -9.48
C ILE A 72 12.27 -1.84 -10.75
N ILE A 73 13.06 -0.77 -10.67
CA ILE A 73 13.27 0.15 -11.80
C ILE A 73 14.08 -0.53 -12.92
N GLY A 74 15.01 -1.43 -12.57
CA GLY A 74 15.80 -2.18 -13.55
C GLY A 74 15.06 -3.35 -14.19
N ASP A 75 13.98 -3.83 -13.59
CA ASP A 75 13.22 -5.00 -14.04
C ASP A 75 11.98 -4.59 -14.86
N ASN A 76 12.23 -4.31 -16.14
CA ASN A 76 11.18 -3.93 -17.07
C ASN A 76 10.26 -5.10 -17.49
N LEU A 77 10.60 -6.35 -17.14
CA LEU A 77 9.78 -7.52 -17.46
C LEU A 77 8.64 -7.69 -16.45
N ASN A 78 8.95 -7.60 -15.16
CA ASN A 78 7.95 -7.81 -14.10
C ASN A 78 7.27 -6.50 -13.66
N PHE A 79 7.95 -5.36 -13.83
CA PHE A 79 7.44 -4.03 -13.47
C PHE A 79 7.32 -3.11 -14.69
N PRO A 80 6.57 -3.50 -15.73
CA PRO A 80 6.35 -2.63 -16.87
C PRO A 80 5.64 -1.36 -16.40
N THR A 81 6.06 -0.21 -16.94
CA THR A 81 5.48 1.12 -16.63
C THR A 81 5.91 1.74 -15.28
N ILE A 82 6.82 1.11 -14.52
CA ILE A 82 7.31 1.69 -13.25
C ILE A 82 8.68 2.33 -13.45
N ASP A 83 8.69 3.56 -13.94
CA ASP A 83 9.94 4.32 -14.15
C ASP A 83 10.51 4.87 -12.83
N ASN A 84 9.65 5.07 -11.82
CA ASN A 84 10.05 5.56 -10.51
C ASN A 84 9.06 5.15 -9.42
N VAL A 85 9.60 4.87 -8.23
CA VAL A 85 8.81 4.58 -7.03
C VAL A 85 9.48 5.14 -5.78
N SER A 86 8.67 5.69 -4.88
CA SER A 86 9.15 6.17 -3.59
C SER A 86 9.44 5.00 -2.64
N LEU A 87 10.47 5.15 -1.79
CA LEU A 87 10.78 4.15 -0.75
C LEU A 87 9.58 3.92 0.18
N THR A 88 8.81 4.97 0.46
CA THR A 88 7.58 4.90 1.26
C THR A 88 6.49 4.04 0.62
N THR A 89 6.44 3.95 -0.71
CA THR A 89 5.47 3.07 -1.38
C THR A 89 5.88 1.61 -1.17
N ILE A 90 7.16 1.29 -1.33
CA ILE A 90 7.69 -0.06 -1.09
C ILE A 90 7.48 -0.46 0.38
N ASP A 91 7.82 0.41 1.34
CA ASP A 91 7.58 0.17 2.77
C ASP A 91 6.11 -0.11 3.09
N ARG A 92 5.18 0.63 2.46
CA ARG A 92 3.74 0.39 2.62
C ARG A 92 3.31 -0.95 2.04
N VAL A 93 3.86 -1.38 0.91
CA VAL A 93 3.60 -2.71 0.33
C VAL A 93 4.02 -3.80 1.33
N LEU A 94 5.25 -3.72 1.85
CA LEU A 94 5.76 -4.70 2.81
C LEU A 94 4.91 -4.78 4.09
N LYS A 95 4.53 -3.61 4.65
CA LYS A 95 3.63 -3.54 5.82
C LYS A 95 2.27 -4.16 5.55
N ARG A 96 1.67 -3.90 4.39
CA ARG A 96 0.38 -4.48 3.99
C ARG A 96 0.48 -6.01 3.86
N GLN A 97 1.59 -6.51 3.36
CA GLN A 97 1.89 -7.94 3.25
C GLN A 97 2.38 -8.57 4.57
N ARG A 98 2.41 -7.79 5.67
CA ARG A 98 2.87 -8.21 7.01
C ARG A 98 4.31 -8.75 7.02
N VAL A 99 5.15 -8.23 6.14
CA VAL A 99 6.57 -8.56 6.04
C VAL A 99 7.39 -7.45 6.67
N SER A 100 8.32 -7.83 7.54
CA SER A 100 9.30 -6.92 8.14
C SER A 100 10.69 -7.30 7.65
N MET A 101 11.47 -6.29 7.22
CA MET A 101 12.87 -6.48 6.88
C MET A 101 13.71 -6.46 8.16
N LYS A 102 14.75 -7.30 8.22
CA LYS A 102 15.72 -7.24 9.32
C LYS A 102 16.49 -5.93 9.22
N GLN A 103 16.56 -5.19 10.33
CA GLN A 103 17.49 -4.07 10.41
C GLN A 103 18.91 -4.61 10.49
N ALA A 104 19.73 -4.35 9.46
CA ALA A 104 21.16 -4.57 9.54
C ALA A 104 21.74 -3.60 10.59
N TYR A 105 22.07 -4.11 11.77
CA TYR A 105 22.66 -3.31 12.83
C TYR A 105 23.98 -2.69 12.34
N ARG A 106 24.03 -1.36 12.28
CA ARG A 106 25.28 -0.57 12.15
C ARG A 106 25.73 -0.02 13.50
N VAL A 107 25.51 -0.76 14.59
CA VAL A 107 26.01 -0.34 15.91
C VAL A 107 27.50 -0.67 15.97
N PRO A 108 28.38 0.23 16.45
CA PRO A 108 29.83 0.07 16.31
C PRO A 108 30.36 -1.13 17.09
N PHE A 109 30.54 -2.26 16.41
CA PHE A 109 31.31 -3.39 16.94
C PHE A 109 32.76 -2.99 17.26
N GLU A 110 33.25 -1.87 16.69
CA GLU A 110 34.54 -1.29 17.04
C GLU A 110 34.68 -0.99 18.54
N ARG A 111 33.60 -0.54 19.23
CA ARG A 111 33.67 -0.25 20.67
C ARG A 111 33.93 -1.48 21.54
N ASN A 112 33.64 -2.68 21.03
CA ASN A 112 33.88 -3.95 21.70
C ASN A 112 34.93 -4.80 20.97
N SER A 113 35.69 -4.20 20.04
CA SER A 113 36.85 -4.83 19.43
C SER A 113 37.94 -5.05 20.47
N ASP A 114 38.71 -6.12 20.32
CA ASP A 114 39.79 -6.45 21.27
C ASP A 114 40.84 -5.34 21.33
N ARG A 115 41.03 -4.61 20.23
CA ARG A 115 41.86 -3.39 20.17
C ARG A 115 41.37 -2.29 21.12
N ILE A 116 40.07 -1.97 21.10
CA ILE A 116 39.51 -0.92 21.96
C ILE A 116 39.44 -1.36 23.43
N LYS A 117 39.22 -2.67 23.69
CA LYS A 117 39.32 -3.25 25.04
C LYS A 117 40.75 -3.10 25.61
N HIS A 118 41.78 -3.37 24.80
CA HIS A 118 43.18 -3.18 25.18
C HIS A 118 43.50 -1.71 25.52
N LEU A 119 43.06 -0.77 24.67
CA LEU A 119 43.29 0.66 24.89
C LEU A 119 42.65 1.16 26.20
N ARG A 120 41.47 0.67 26.59
CA ARG A 120 40.86 1.04 27.88
C ARG A 120 41.68 0.61 29.09
N HIS A 121 42.35 -0.54 28.99
CA HIS A 121 43.20 -1.04 30.07
C HIS A 121 44.44 -0.17 30.31
N GLN A 122 44.81 0.70 29.36
CA GLN A 122 45.94 1.61 29.47
C GLN A 122 45.60 2.95 30.14
N TYR A 123 44.32 3.29 30.30
CA TYR A 123 43.86 4.59 30.82
C TYR A 123 42.98 4.49 32.07
N VAL A 124 42.89 3.30 32.69
CA VAL A 124 42.24 3.05 33.99
C VAL A 124 43.29 2.61 35.00
#